data_AF-A0A530ZME8-F1
#
_entry.id   AF-A0A530ZME8-F1
#
_cell.length_a   1.000
_cell.length_b   1.000
_cell.length_c   1.000
_cell.angle_alpha   90.00
_cell.angle_beta   90.00
_cell.angle_gamma   90.00
#
_symmetry.space_group_name_H-M   'P 1'
#
loop_
_entity.id
_entity.type
_entity.pdbx_description
1 polymer ?
#
loop_
_entity_poly.entity_id
_entity_poly.type
_entity_poly.pdbx_seq_one_letter_code
_entity_poly.pdbx_strand_id
1 'polypeptide(L)' 'MSINMKTMNPLSVLKSHLRAACAATALLLATGSLVQAADLNALIWCDHADPALLQPFEEANGVKVNV' A
#
# COMPACT_ATOMS: atom_id res chain seq x y z
N MET A 1 36.75 -22.30 -28.41
CA MET A 1 35.58 -21.47 -28.08
C MET A 1 35.92 -20.69 -26.80
N SER A 2 36.60 -19.54 -26.92
CA SER A 2 37.02 -18.77 -25.75
C SER A 2 35.87 -17.84 -25.35
N ILE A 3 35.24 -18.12 -24.21
CA ILE A 3 34.17 -17.29 -23.65
C ILE A 3 34.76 -15.94 -23.22
N ASN A 4 34.36 -14.88 -23.91
CA ASN A 4 34.72 -13.51 -23.57
C ASN A 4 33.98 -13.11 -22.29
N MET A 5 34.61 -13.34 -21.14
CA MET A 5 34.13 -12.86 -19.86
C MET A 5 34.41 -11.35 -19.79
N LYS A 6 33.47 -10.56 -20.34
CA LYS A 6 33.44 -9.10 -20.20
C LYS A 6 33.66 -8.77 -18.73
N THR A 7 34.82 -8.21 -18.40
CA THR A 7 35.19 -7.85 -17.03
C THR A 7 34.24 -6.75 -16.59
N MET A 8 33.15 -7.11 -15.92
CA MET A 8 32.15 -6.15 -15.49
C MET A 8 32.76 -5.33 -14.35
N ASN A 9 32.85 -4.02 -14.57
CA ASN A 9 33.29 -3.09 -13.55
C ASN A 9 32.37 -3.23 -12.32
N PRO A 10 32.89 -3.54 -11.12
CA PRO A 10 32.07 -3.74 -9.93
C PRO A 10 31.19 -2.53 -9.58
N LEU A 11 31.64 -1.32 -9.95
CA LEU A 11 30.87 -0.08 -9.77
C LEU A 11 29.65 -0.01 -10.70
N SER A 12 29.71 -0.64 -11.87
CA SER A 12 28.58 -0.70 -12.81
C SER A 12 27.50 -1.67 -12.33
N VAL A 13 27.91 -2.80 -11.75
CA VAL A 13 27.03 -3.79 -11.14
C VAL A 13 26.32 -3.18 -9.93
N LEU A 14 27.07 -2.53 -9.04
CA LEU A 14 26.51 -1.86 -7.87
C LEU A 14 25.50 -0.74 -8.23
N LYS A 15 25.80 0.07 -9.26
CA LYS A 15 24.87 1.11 -9.75
C LYS A 15 23.57 0.51 -10.30
N SER A 16 23.64 -0.60 -11.03
CA SER A 16 22.45 -1.29 -11.54
C SER A 16 21.60 -1.86 -10.40
N HIS A 17 22.21 -2.47 -9.39
CA HIS A 17 21.47 -2.96 -8.22
C HIS A 17 20.84 -1.83 -7.41
N LEU A 18 21.54 -0.71 -7.21
CA LEU A 18 21.00 0.44 -6.49
C LEU A 18 19.79 1.04 -7.23
N ARG A 19 19.87 1.16 -8.55
CA ARG A 19 18.74 1.61 -9.39
C ARG A 19 17.55 0.65 -9.31
N ALA A 20 17.80 -0.65 -9.38
CA ALA A 20 16.77 -1.66 -9.27
C ALA A 20 16.09 -1.64 -7.88
N ALA A 21 16.87 -1.49 -6.81
CA ALA A 21 16.37 -1.36 -5.45
C ALA A 21 15.49 -0.11 -5.29
N CYS A 22 15.94 1.07 -5.74
CA CYS A 22 15.14 2.29 -5.71
C CYS A 22 13.83 2.16 -6.49
N ALA A 23 13.86 1.54 -7.68
CA ALA A 23 12.66 1.31 -8.48
C ALA A 23 11.67 0.36 -7.80
N ALA A 24 12.15 -0.71 -7.17
CA ALA A 24 11.32 -1.65 -6.42
C ALA A 24 10.68 -0.98 -5.19
N THR A 25 11.43 -0.18 -4.44
CA THR A 25 10.89 0.59 -3.31
C THR A 25 9.84 1.60 -3.77
N ALA A 26 10.07 2.30 -4.88
CA ALA A 26 9.09 3.23 -5.43
C ALA A 26 7.79 2.53 -5.84
N LEU A 27 7.88 1.32 -6.41
CA LEU A 27 6.71 0.53 -6.80
C LEU A 27 5.92 0.03 -5.57
N LEU A 28 6.62 -0.41 -4.51
CA LEU A 28 5.98 -0.82 -3.25
C LEU A 28 5.27 0.37 -2.57
N LEU A 29 5.87 1.55 -2.58
CA LEU A 29 5.25 2.77 -2.04
C LEU A 29 4.05 3.23 -2.90
N ALA A 30 4.09 3.01 -4.21
CA ALA A 30 2.98 3.32 -5.12
C ALA A 30 1.76 2.40 -4.92
N THR A 31 1.92 1.22 -4.30
CA THR A 31 0.79 0.34 -3.94
C THR A 31 0.10 0.72 -2.62
N GLY A 32 0.62 1.71 -1.90
CA GLY A 32 0.18 2.13 -0.56
C GLY A 32 -1.12 2.94 -0.55
N SER A 33 -2.17 2.49 -1.24
CA SER A 33 -3.56 2.91 -1.04
C SER A 33 -4.51 2.20 -2.01
N LEU A 34 -4.40 0.87 -2.15
CA LEU A 34 -5.62 0.12 -2.45
C LEU A 34 -6.47 0.19 -1.18
N VAL A 35 -7.15 1.32 -0.99
CA VAL A 35 -8.08 1.55 0.11
C VAL A 35 -9.26 0.64 -0.16
N GLN A 36 -9.11 -0.62 0.22
CA GLN A 36 -10.26 -1.49 0.40
C GLN A 36 -11.08 -0.83 1.48
N ALA A 37 -12.34 -0.51 1.18
CA ALA A 37 -13.25 -0.02 2.20
C ALA A 37 -13.25 -1.03 3.35
N ALA A 38 -12.80 -0.59 4.53
CA ALA A 38 -12.69 -1.47 5.68
C ALA A 38 -14.05 -1.56 6.37
N ASP A 39 -14.45 -2.75 6.79
CA ASP A 39 -15.63 -2.93 7.64
C ASP A 39 -15.25 -2.73 9.11
N LEU A 40 -15.98 -1.87 9.80
CA LEU A 40 -15.85 -1.60 11.23
C LEU A 40 -17.10 -2.12 11.95
N ASN A 41 -16.93 -3.09 12.85
CA ASN A 41 -18.03 -3.63 13.64
C ASN A 41 -18.09 -2.96 15.01
N ALA A 42 -19.24 -2.40 15.37
CA ALA A 42 -19.47 -1.73 16.65
C ALA A 42 -20.61 -2.41 17.42
N LEU A 43 -20.40 -2.71 18.70
CA LEU A 43 -21.49 -3.13 19.59
C LEU A 43 -22.13 -1.87 20.17
N ILE A 44 -23.33 -1.56 19.70
CA ILE A 44 -24.08 -0.37 20.11
C ILE A 44 -25.32 -0.80 20.90
N TRP A 45 -25.70 0.02 21.88
CA TRP A 45 -26.96 -0.13 22.58
C TRP A 45 -28.13 0.18 21.65
N CYS A 46 -29.26 -0.53 21.84
CA CYS A 46 -30.45 -0.35 21.02
C CYS A 46 -30.83 1.14 20.91
N ASP A 47 -31.08 1.61 19.69
CA ASP A 47 -31.49 3.00 19.40
C ASP A 47 -30.40 4.08 19.63
N HIS A 48 -29.11 3.71 19.65
CA HIS A 48 -27.97 4.65 19.71
C HIS A 48 -27.08 4.63 18.47
N ALA A 49 -27.61 4.15 17.34
CA ALA A 49 -26.98 4.26 16.02
C ALA A 49 -27.73 5.29 15.17
N ASP A 50 -27.34 6.57 15.26
CA ASP A 50 -27.91 7.61 14.42
C ASP A 50 -27.24 7.59 13.02
N PRO A 51 -27.99 7.32 11.93
CA PRO A 51 -27.44 7.33 10.57
C PRO A 51 -26.82 8.67 10.18
N ALA A 52 -27.33 9.78 10.71
CA ALA A 52 -26.80 11.11 10.42
C ALA A 52 -25.40 11.35 11.00
N LEU A 53 -24.98 10.54 11.97
CA LEU A 53 -23.62 10.55 12.52
C LEU A 53 -22.72 9.50 11.87
N LEU A 54 -23.27 8.34 11.51
CA LEU A 54 -22.50 7.26 10.91
C LEU A 54 -22.09 7.57 9.47
N GLN A 55 -23.01 8.08 8.65
CA GLN A 55 -22.71 8.38 7.23
C GLN A 55 -21.52 9.33 7.03
N PRO A 56 -21.43 10.50 7.69
CA PRO A 56 -20.28 11.38 7.50
C PRO A 56 -18.96 10.75 7.99
N PHE A 57 -19.01 9.88 9.00
CA PHE A 57 -17.85 9.13 9.45
C PHE A 57 -17.39 8.09 8.42
N GLU A 58 -18.34 7.33 7.85
CA GLU A 58 -18.09 6.33 6.81
C GLU A 58 -17.44 6.96 5.58
N GLU A 59 -17.99 8.07 5.09
CA GLU A 59 -17.48 8.81 3.93
C GLU A 59 -16.09 9.40 4.17
N ALA A 60 -15.87 10.00 5.34
CA ALA A 60 -14.59 10.63 5.68
C ALA A 60 -13.44 9.63 5.82
N ASN A 61 -13.74 8.38 6.20
CA ASN A 61 -12.73 7.36 6.46
C ASN A 61 -12.70 6.24 5.41
N GLY A 62 -13.65 6.22 4.47
CA GLY A 62 -13.78 5.14 3.49
C GLY A 62 -14.05 3.79 4.14
N VAL A 63 -14.92 3.75 5.15
CA VAL A 63 -15.26 2.53 5.91
C VAL A 63 -16.77 2.31 5.93
N LYS A 64 -17.21 1.08 6.24
CA LYS A 64 -18.61 0.79 6.57
C LYS A 64 -18.71 0.42 8.04
N VAL A 65 -19.63 1.03 8.78
CA VAL A 65 -19.92 0.66 10.17
C VAL A 65 -21.09 -0.32 10.20
N ASN A 66 -20.86 -1.47 10.82
CA ASN A 66 -21.88 -2.47 11.13
C ASN A 66 -22.27 -2.33 12.61
N VAL A 67 -23.56 -2.14 12.89
CA VAL A 67 -24.13 -1.86 14.22
C VAL A 67 -25.19 -2.90 14.59
#